data_AF-A0A7J7HJZ5-F1
#
_entry.id   AF-A0A7J7HJZ5-F1
#
_cell.length_a   1.000
_cell.length_b   1.000
_cell.length_c   1.000
_cell.angle_alpha   90.00
_cell.angle_beta   90.00
_cell.angle_gamma   90.00
#
_symmetry.space_group_name_H-M   'P 1'
#
loop_
_entity.id
_entity.type
_entity.pdbx_description
1 polymer ?
#
loop_
_entity_poly.entity_id
_entity_poly.type
_entity_poly.pdbx_seq_one_letter_code
_entity_poly.pdbx_strand_id
1 'polypeptide(L)'
;MSLKLLISLISLSLLLSPAISGHHHTVKKWCGKTPYAQPCEYFLTNNPKYIKPIKHKTDFFKLSVQLALDRALHAQTHTYKLGSMCRNEHEKEAWADCLELYEYTIHRLNKTVYPTTKKSKDDIQTWLSTALTNLETCREGFVELGVADHVYPLMSNNVSKLISNTLAMNKVPYHAPRYKKGGFPSWVKPGDRKLLQTASSPASIANVVVAQDGSGNFKTIGQAVAAAAAKGGSARFVIYVKAGVYNENVQIKVKNVMLIGDGIGKTIITGSKSVGGGSTTFQSATVVGDGFIAQGITIRNTAGAVQQQAVALRVGSDLSVFYQCSFEAYQDTLYVHSLRQFFRECDIYGTVDFIFGNSAVVFQNCNIYARSPPNKTNTLTAQGRTDPNQNTGISIHNCKVTAASDLVPVQSTVNTYLGRPWKMYSRTVFMNTFLDSLINPAGWMPWTGNFALSTLYYGEYMNTGPGSSTAGRVKWPGYHVITSAAVASQFTAGSFISGNSWLPTTKVPMLTKRTELCLGFGLPQVGGGTTGKVALCD
;
A
#
# COMPACT_ATOMS: atom_id res chain seq x y z
N MET A 1 64.47 5.59 10.57
CA MET A 1 63.49 5.35 9.49
C MET A 1 64.20 5.64 8.16
N SER A 2 64.36 4.66 7.27
CA SER A 2 65.21 4.85 6.07
C SER A 2 64.57 5.82 5.08
N LEU A 3 65.39 6.63 4.39
CA LEU A 3 64.95 7.59 3.36
C LEU A 3 64.10 6.92 2.25
N LYS A 4 64.35 5.64 1.97
CA LYS A 4 63.55 4.81 1.05
C LYS A 4 62.11 4.58 1.55
N LEU A 5 61.92 4.43 2.87
CA LEU A 5 60.58 4.28 3.47
C LEU A 5 59.79 5.60 3.39
N LEU A 6 60.47 6.73 3.60
CA LEU A 6 59.86 8.06 3.52
C LEU A 6 59.45 8.43 2.09
N ILE A 7 60.31 8.14 1.09
CA ILE A 7 60.02 8.37 -0.33
C ILE A 7 58.89 7.45 -0.82
N SER A 8 58.81 6.20 -0.34
CA SER A 8 57.71 5.28 -0.63
C SER A 8 56.36 5.77 -0.04
N LEU A 9 56.37 6.30 1.19
CA LEU A 9 55.18 6.89 1.83
C LEU A 9 54.72 8.19 1.13
N ILE A 10 55.66 9.02 0.66
CA ILE A 10 55.38 10.27 -0.08
C ILE A 10 54.85 9.98 -1.50
N SER A 11 55.40 8.97 -2.19
CA SER A 11 54.93 8.58 -3.53
C SER A 11 53.55 7.88 -3.49
N LEU A 12 53.26 7.10 -2.44
CA LEU A 12 51.93 6.50 -2.24
C LEU A 12 50.85 7.58 -1.97
N SER A 13 51.19 8.62 -1.19
CA SER A 13 50.27 9.73 -0.89
C SER A 13 50.02 10.68 -2.09
N LEU A 14 51.00 10.85 -2.98
CA LEU A 14 50.85 11.59 -4.24
C LEU A 14 49.98 10.85 -5.28
N LEU A 15 49.93 9.52 -5.26
CA LEU A 15 49.08 8.71 -6.15
C LEU A 15 47.63 8.57 -5.65
N LEU A 16 47.41 8.66 -4.33
CA LEU A 16 46.08 8.62 -3.72
C LEU A 16 45.27 9.92 -3.97
N SER A 17 45.93 11.07 -4.02
CA SER A 17 45.28 12.38 -4.09
C SER A 17 44.47 12.64 -5.40
N PRO A 18 44.96 12.31 -6.61
CA PRO A 18 44.20 12.47 -7.86
C PRO A 18 43.02 11.51 -7.97
N ALA A 19 43.17 10.28 -7.47
CA ALA A 19 42.11 9.28 -7.48
C ALA A 19 40.95 9.66 -6.55
N ILE A 20 41.25 10.21 -5.37
CA ILE A 20 40.25 10.72 -4.42
C ILE A 20 39.54 11.95 -5.00
N SER A 21 40.29 12.89 -5.59
CA SER A 21 39.72 14.06 -6.27
C SER A 21 38.79 13.68 -7.45
N GLY A 22 39.21 12.72 -8.28
CA GLY A 22 38.39 12.20 -9.39
C GLY A 22 37.13 11.47 -8.92
N HIS A 23 37.20 10.75 -7.80
CA HIS A 23 36.02 10.11 -7.18
C HIS A 23 35.04 11.17 -6.64
N HIS A 24 35.52 12.19 -5.94
CA HIS A 24 34.70 13.30 -5.44
C HIS A 24 33.93 14.01 -6.56
N HIS A 25 34.63 14.36 -7.65
CA HIS A 25 33.99 14.98 -8.82
C HIS A 25 32.91 14.07 -9.44
N THR A 26 33.18 12.77 -9.52
CA THR A 26 32.23 11.77 -10.04
C THR A 26 30.98 11.67 -9.15
N VAL A 27 31.15 11.60 -7.83
CA VAL A 27 30.05 11.55 -6.86
C VAL A 27 29.17 12.80 -6.97
N LYS A 28 29.78 14.00 -6.98
CA LYS A 28 29.06 15.27 -7.11
C LYS A 28 28.19 15.31 -8.39
N LYS A 29 28.77 14.91 -9.53
CA LYS A 29 28.04 14.84 -10.80
C LYS A 29 26.82 13.91 -10.76
N TRP A 30 26.92 12.79 -10.06
CA TRP A 30 25.83 11.82 -9.95
C TRP A 30 24.77 12.23 -8.91
N CYS A 31 25.18 12.69 -7.73
CA CYS A 31 24.28 13.18 -6.68
C CYS A 31 23.52 14.44 -7.11
N GLY A 32 24.13 15.33 -7.91
CA GLY A 32 23.45 16.50 -8.48
C GLY A 32 22.26 16.18 -9.41
N LYS A 33 22.07 14.92 -9.81
CA LYS A 33 20.90 14.45 -10.57
C LYS A 33 19.76 13.92 -9.70
N THR A 34 19.90 14.01 -8.38
CA THR A 34 18.95 13.47 -7.41
C THR A 34 18.25 14.62 -6.66
N PRO A 35 17.02 14.44 -6.16
CA PRO A 35 16.28 15.49 -5.47
C PRO A 35 16.98 16.02 -4.20
N TYR A 36 17.82 15.21 -3.55
CA TYR A 36 18.56 15.56 -2.35
C TYR A 36 20.07 15.33 -2.52
N ALA A 37 20.73 16.17 -3.32
CA ALA A 37 22.16 16.05 -3.63
C ALA A 37 23.06 16.11 -2.39
N GLN A 38 22.81 17.04 -1.46
CA GLN A 38 23.69 17.30 -0.31
C GLN A 38 23.95 16.06 0.58
N PRO A 39 22.95 15.33 1.11
CA PRO A 39 23.22 14.13 1.91
C PRO A 39 23.86 13.01 1.08
N CYS A 40 23.55 12.90 -0.21
CA CYS A 40 24.19 11.94 -1.10
C CYS A 40 25.70 12.23 -1.23
N GLU A 41 26.06 13.48 -1.52
CA GLU A 41 27.45 13.90 -1.67
C GLU A 41 28.22 13.69 -0.37
N TYR A 42 27.68 14.20 0.75
CA TYR A 42 28.33 14.12 2.05
C TYR A 42 28.69 12.68 2.44
N PHE A 43 27.76 11.74 2.34
CA PHE A 43 28.03 10.38 2.81
C PHE A 43 28.86 9.55 1.83
N LEU A 44 28.77 9.80 0.52
CA LEU A 44 29.56 9.06 -0.47
C LEU A 44 31.01 9.53 -0.54
N THR A 45 31.30 10.80 -0.24
CA THR A 45 32.67 11.33 -0.27
C THR A 45 33.45 11.15 1.03
N ASN A 46 32.78 11.15 2.18
CA ASN A 46 33.42 11.13 3.51
C ASN A 46 33.52 9.74 4.16
N ASN A 47 33.23 8.67 3.42
CA ASN A 47 33.33 7.31 3.96
C ASN A 47 34.09 6.39 3.00
N PRO A 48 35.27 5.86 3.41
CA PRO A 48 36.10 4.97 2.59
C PRO A 48 35.35 3.75 2.03
N LYS A 49 34.29 3.28 2.70
CA LYS A 49 33.45 2.15 2.23
C LYS A 49 32.84 2.39 0.85
N TYR A 50 32.61 3.65 0.48
CA TYR A 50 31.95 4.03 -0.76
C TYR A 50 32.90 4.54 -1.85
N ILE A 51 34.22 4.57 -1.61
CA ILE A 51 35.23 4.88 -2.62
C ILE A 51 35.32 3.70 -3.60
N LYS A 52 34.37 3.66 -4.54
CA LYS A 52 34.23 2.63 -5.56
C LYS A 52 34.12 3.29 -6.94
N PRO A 53 34.62 2.66 -8.02
CA PRO A 53 34.41 3.17 -9.37
C PRO A 53 32.92 3.23 -9.73
N ILE A 54 32.45 4.39 -10.19
CA ILE A 54 31.08 4.58 -10.67
C ILE A 54 31.14 4.79 -12.19
N LYS A 55 30.93 3.72 -12.96
CA LYS A 55 30.99 3.78 -14.44
C LYS A 55 29.62 3.99 -15.05
N HIS A 56 28.59 3.36 -14.49
CA HIS A 56 27.23 3.38 -15.01
C HIS A 56 26.19 3.81 -13.97
N LYS A 57 25.00 4.20 -14.45
CA LYS A 57 23.86 4.56 -13.59
C LYS A 57 23.48 3.43 -12.62
N THR A 58 23.63 2.18 -13.04
CA THR A 58 23.38 0.99 -12.20
C THR A 58 24.34 0.88 -11.03
N ASP A 59 25.61 1.27 -11.21
CA ASP A 59 26.63 1.26 -10.17
C ASP A 59 26.28 2.31 -9.10
N PHE A 60 25.98 3.53 -9.56
CA PHE A 60 25.56 4.62 -8.68
C PHE A 60 24.26 4.29 -7.94
N PHE A 61 23.30 3.64 -8.62
CA PHE A 61 22.06 3.20 -8.00
C PHE A 61 22.31 2.18 -6.89
N LYS A 62 23.08 1.12 -7.17
CA LYS A 62 23.41 0.10 -6.17
C LYS A 62 24.12 0.73 -4.97
N LEU A 63 25.06 1.64 -5.23
CA LEU A 63 25.80 2.37 -4.20
C LEU A 63 24.87 3.25 -3.35
N SER A 64 23.94 3.96 -3.98
CA SER A 64 22.99 4.85 -3.29
C SER A 64 21.99 4.07 -2.42
N VAL A 65 21.51 2.92 -2.89
CA VAL A 65 20.65 2.04 -2.07
C VAL A 65 21.44 1.42 -0.91
N GLN A 66 22.69 1.02 -1.15
CA GLN A 66 23.57 0.52 -0.08
C GLN A 66 23.80 1.59 0.99
N LEU A 67 24.04 2.85 0.59
CA LEU A 67 24.15 3.97 1.50
C LEU A 67 22.85 4.18 2.30
N ALA A 68 21.69 4.18 1.64
CA ALA A 68 20.40 4.31 2.32
C ALA A 68 20.18 3.18 3.35
N LEU A 69 20.52 1.93 3.00
CA LEU A 69 20.47 0.78 3.90
C LEU A 69 21.37 0.96 5.12
N ASP A 70 22.63 1.35 4.91
CA ASP A 70 23.60 1.58 5.98
C ASP A 70 23.19 2.74 6.90
N ARG A 71 22.49 3.76 6.37
CA ARG A 71 21.91 4.84 7.21
C ARG A 71 20.65 4.40 7.94
N ALA A 72 19.80 3.58 7.32
CA ALA A 72 18.63 3.00 7.98
C ALA A 72 19.03 2.12 9.16
N LEU A 73 20.06 1.27 9.01
CA LEU A 73 20.63 0.47 10.11
C LEU A 73 21.12 1.35 11.26
N HIS A 74 21.86 2.42 10.96
CA HIS A 74 22.32 3.34 12.01
C HIS A 74 21.17 4.07 12.71
N ALA A 75 20.16 4.52 11.95
CA ALA A 75 18.98 5.18 12.49
C ALA A 75 18.15 4.24 13.37
N GLN A 76 18.02 2.96 12.99
CA GLN A 76 17.36 1.95 13.81
C GLN A 76 18.11 1.73 15.13
N THR A 77 19.45 1.56 15.09
CA THR A 77 20.25 1.41 16.32
C THR A 77 20.12 2.62 17.24
N HIS A 78 20.05 3.82 16.67
CA HIS A 78 19.81 5.03 17.45
C HIS A 78 18.41 5.03 18.06
N THR A 79 17.38 4.73 17.27
CA THR A 79 15.98 4.63 17.70
C THR A 79 15.81 3.60 18.82
N TYR A 80 16.49 2.45 18.73
CA TYR A 80 16.47 1.43 19.78
C TYR A 80 16.95 1.97 21.13
N LYS A 81 18.02 2.78 21.14
CA LYS A 81 18.55 3.42 22.36
C LYS A 81 17.59 4.45 22.97
N LEU A 82 16.68 5.02 22.18
CA LEU A 82 15.67 5.96 22.69
C LEU A 82 14.59 5.28 23.53
N GLY A 83 14.47 3.94 23.47
CA GLY A 83 13.44 3.20 24.21
C GLY A 83 13.51 3.42 25.73
N SER A 84 14.72 3.46 26.29
CA SER A 84 14.92 3.72 27.73
C SER A 84 14.66 5.18 28.12
N MET A 85 14.46 6.07 27.14
CA MET A 85 14.17 7.50 27.36
C MET A 85 12.69 7.82 27.21
N CYS A 86 11.84 6.84 26.83
CA CYS A 86 10.40 7.02 26.75
C CYS A 86 9.83 7.28 28.15
N ARG A 87 9.10 8.39 28.30
CA ARG A 87 8.64 8.92 29.59
C ARG A 87 7.22 8.48 29.95
N ASN A 88 6.46 8.03 28.97
CA ASN A 88 5.06 7.62 29.11
C ASN A 88 4.72 6.52 28.09
N GLU A 89 3.56 5.89 28.26
CA GLU A 89 3.12 4.79 27.40
C GLU A 89 2.87 5.23 25.95
N HIS A 90 2.46 6.49 25.70
CA HIS A 90 2.28 7.00 24.34
C HIS A 90 3.61 7.10 23.58
N GLU A 91 4.67 7.61 24.22
CA GLU A 91 6.02 7.64 23.65
C GLU A 91 6.50 6.23 23.35
N LYS A 92 6.25 5.29 24.27
CA LYS A 92 6.65 3.89 24.15
C LYS A 92 5.91 3.16 23.02
N GLU A 93 4.61 3.39 22.85
CA GLU A 93 3.80 2.83 21.77
C GLU A 93 4.29 3.33 20.40
N ALA A 94 4.43 4.65 20.22
CA ALA A 94 4.94 5.24 18.99
C ALA A 94 6.39 4.81 18.68
N TRP A 95 7.22 4.66 19.72
CA TRP A 95 8.58 4.13 19.60
C TRP A 95 8.60 2.68 19.12
N ALA A 96 7.77 1.81 19.70
CA ALA A 96 7.68 0.40 19.32
C ALA A 96 7.25 0.26 17.85
N ASP A 97 6.26 1.04 17.42
CA ASP A 97 5.85 1.14 16.02
C ASP A 97 7.00 1.54 15.12
N CYS A 98 7.75 2.56 15.51
CA CYS A 98 8.84 3.03 14.70
C CYS A 98 9.96 1.99 14.56
N LEU A 99 10.27 1.22 15.61
CA LEU A 99 11.25 0.14 15.51
C LEU A 99 10.82 -0.92 14.50
N GLU A 100 9.57 -1.37 14.55
CA GLU A 100 8.99 -2.31 13.59
C GLU A 100 9.05 -1.75 12.15
N LEU A 101 8.75 -0.46 11.98
CA LEU A 101 8.79 0.20 10.68
C LEU A 101 10.23 0.37 10.14
N TYR A 102 11.22 0.58 11.00
CA TYR A 102 12.64 0.53 10.60
C TYR A 102 13.06 -0.88 10.17
N GLU A 103 12.64 -1.93 10.88
CA GLU A 103 12.91 -3.32 10.48
C GLU A 103 12.36 -3.60 9.07
N TYR A 104 11.11 -3.20 8.81
CA TYR A 104 10.52 -3.33 7.48
C TYR A 104 11.25 -2.50 6.43
N THR A 105 11.67 -1.27 6.76
CA THR A 105 12.46 -0.40 5.87
C THR A 105 13.77 -1.09 5.47
N ILE A 106 14.52 -1.58 6.46
CA ILE A 106 15.79 -2.28 6.27
C ILE A 106 15.57 -3.54 5.43
N HIS A 107 14.52 -4.32 5.70
CA HIS A 107 14.19 -5.50 4.91
C HIS A 107 14.00 -5.16 3.42
N ARG A 108 13.24 -4.10 3.10
CA ARG A 108 12.99 -3.68 1.71
C ARG A 108 14.25 -3.15 1.02
N LEU A 109 15.06 -2.36 1.72
CA LEU A 109 16.34 -1.87 1.20
C LEU A 109 17.33 -3.02 0.98
N ASN A 110 17.45 -3.93 1.93
CA ASN A 110 18.30 -5.12 1.83
C ASN A 110 17.91 -6.00 0.64
N LYS A 111 16.60 -6.26 0.45
CA LYS A 111 16.07 -7.00 -0.71
C LYS A 111 16.37 -6.30 -2.04
N THR A 112 16.48 -4.97 -2.01
CA THR A 112 16.86 -4.18 -3.19
C THR A 112 18.36 -4.31 -3.48
N VAL A 113 19.24 -4.30 -2.49
CA VAL A 113 20.70 -4.43 -2.70
C VAL A 113 21.09 -5.88 -3.04
N TYR A 114 20.53 -6.84 -2.32
CA TYR A 114 20.85 -8.27 -2.38
C TYR A 114 19.61 -9.09 -2.73
N PRO A 115 19.16 -9.07 -4.00
CA PRO A 115 17.98 -9.80 -4.40
C PRO A 115 18.21 -11.31 -4.35
N THR A 116 17.30 -12.04 -3.71
CA THR A 116 17.27 -13.50 -3.69
C THR A 116 16.53 -14.10 -4.89
N THR A 117 15.77 -13.28 -5.62
CA THR A 117 15.02 -13.67 -6.82
C THR A 117 15.16 -12.60 -7.89
N LYS A 118 14.84 -12.96 -9.15
CA LYS A 118 14.82 -12.01 -10.26
C LYS A 118 13.81 -10.91 -9.98
N LYS A 119 14.27 -9.65 -9.90
CA LYS A 119 13.45 -8.47 -9.62
C LYS A 119 13.23 -7.64 -10.88
N SER A 120 12.00 -7.15 -11.07
CA SER A 120 11.71 -6.11 -12.06
C SER A 120 12.06 -4.73 -11.51
N LYS A 121 12.14 -3.72 -12.38
CA LYS A 121 12.29 -2.33 -11.92
C LYS A 121 11.06 -1.86 -11.13
N ASP A 122 9.88 -2.39 -11.44
CA ASP A 122 8.63 -2.09 -10.73
C ASP A 122 8.64 -2.66 -9.31
N ASP A 123 9.19 -3.87 -9.12
CA ASP A 123 9.37 -4.45 -7.78
C ASP A 123 10.30 -3.57 -6.93
N ILE A 124 11.41 -3.12 -7.51
CA ILE A 124 12.35 -2.20 -6.85
C ILE A 124 11.64 -0.90 -6.47
N GLN A 125 10.90 -0.30 -7.41
CA GLN A 125 10.20 0.96 -7.16
C GLN A 125 9.17 0.80 -6.03
N THR A 126 8.47 -0.33 -6.01
CA THR A 126 7.47 -0.67 -4.98
C THR A 126 8.13 -0.84 -3.60
N TRP A 127 9.28 -1.54 -3.53
CA TRP A 127 10.01 -1.74 -2.28
C TRP A 127 10.62 -0.44 -1.75
N LEU A 128 11.21 0.38 -2.61
CA LEU A 128 11.71 1.71 -2.24
C LEU A 128 10.57 2.64 -1.80
N SER A 129 9.41 2.58 -2.48
CA SER A 129 8.24 3.37 -2.10
C SER A 129 7.76 2.99 -0.70
N THR A 130 7.72 1.69 -0.42
CA THR A 130 7.35 1.14 0.90
C THR A 130 8.36 1.52 1.97
N ALA A 131 9.66 1.46 1.68
CA ALA A 131 10.70 1.87 2.62
C ALA A 131 10.52 3.34 3.05
N LEU A 132 10.17 4.22 2.12
CA LEU A 132 9.86 5.62 2.45
C LEU A 132 8.55 5.74 3.24
N THR A 133 7.48 5.04 2.82
CA THR A 133 6.20 5.03 3.54
C THR A 133 6.36 4.63 5.00
N ASN A 134 7.14 3.58 5.29
CA ASN A 134 7.37 3.12 6.65
C ASN A 134 7.98 4.20 7.55
N LEU A 135 8.94 4.98 7.03
CA LEU A 135 9.57 6.06 7.78
C LEU A 135 8.60 7.22 8.03
N GLU A 136 7.70 7.50 7.09
CA GLU A 136 6.66 8.50 7.28
C GLU A 136 5.62 8.03 8.32
N THR A 137 5.17 6.77 8.27
CA THR A 137 4.29 6.19 9.29
C THR A 137 4.92 6.23 10.69
N CYS A 138 6.23 5.95 10.79
CA CYS A 138 6.95 6.03 12.07
C CYS A 138 6.85 7.43 12.65
N ARG A 139 7.07 8.46 11.82
CA ARG A 139 7.00 9.87 12.25
C ARG A 139 5.58 10.24 12.66
N GLU A 140 4.58 9.84 11.87
CA GLU A 140 3.17 10.11 12.14
C GLU A 140 2.69 9.58 13.49
N GLY A 141 3.12 8.39 13.90
CA GLY A 141 2.75 7.83 15.21
C GLY A 141 3.09 8.76 16.37
N PHE A 142 4.24 9.45 16.31
CA PHE A 142 4.62 10.44 17.33
C PHE A 142 3.77 11.72 17.26
N VAL A 143 3.34 12.14 16.07
CA VAL A 143 2.46 13.33 15.90
C VAL A 143 1.07 13.02 16.43
N GLU A 144 0.54 11.85 16.07
CA GLU A 144 -0.80 11.40 16.43
C GLU A 144 -1.00 11.35 17.94
N LEU A 145 0.00 10.83 18.67
CA LEU A 145 -0.05 10.75 20.13
C LEU A 145 0.45 12.03 20.84
N GLY A 146 0.77 13.10 20.09
CA GLY A 146 1.17 14.39 20.67
C GLY A 146 2.54 14.40 21.34
N VAL A 147 3.47 13.52 20.91
CA VAL A 147 4.80 13.33 21.53
C VAL A 147 5.96 13.70 20.60
N ALA A 148 5.67 14.29 19.44
CA ALA A 148 6.66 14.60 18.41
C ALA A 148 7.76 15.58 18.86
N ASP A 149 7.42 16.61 19.63
CA ASP A 149 8.36 17.71 19.98
C ASP A 149 9.59 17.23 20.75
N HIS A 150 9.44 16.18 21.56
CA HIS A 150 10.53 15.62 22.35
C HIS A 150 11.37 14.61 21.57
N VAL A 151 10.74 13.86 20.68
CA VAL A 151 11.37 12.70 20.03
C VAL A 151 11.99 13.07 18.68
N TYR A 152 11.39 13.99 17.92
CA TYR A 152 11.87 14.38 16.60
C TYR A 152 13.30 14.92 16.57
N PRO A 153 13.73 15.79 17.51
CA PRO A 153 15.13 16.23 17.55
C PRO A 153 16.11 15.07 17.70
N LEU A 154 15.71 14.02 18.42
CA LEU A 154 16.52 12.83 18.68
C LEU A 154 16.53 11.87 17.46
N MET A 155 15.45 11.85 16.67
CA MET A 155 15.34 10.96 15.52
C MET A 155 15.79 11.56 14.19
N SER A 156 16.25 12.82 14.20
CA SER A 156 16.64 13.55 12.99
C SER A 156 17.75 12.82 12.22
N ASN A 157 17.46 12.45 10.98
CA ASN A 157 18.39 11.77 10.10
C ASN A 157 18.06 12.00 8.61
N ASN A 158 18.93 11.50 7.72
CA ASN A 158 18.81 11.71 6.26
C ASN A 158 18.26 10.49 5.50
N VAL A 159 17.75 9.46 6.18
CA VAL A 159 17.36 8.19 5.53
C VAL A 159 16.24 8.42 4.50
N SER A 160 15.17 9.13 4.85
CA SER A 160 14.08 9.43 3.90
C SER A 160 14.56 10.15 2.64
N LYS A 161 15.47 11.13 2.78
CA LYS A 161 16.08 11.87 1.67
C LYS A 161 16.92 10.94 0.77
N LEU A 162 17.70 10.06 1.37
CA LEU A 162 18.52 9.09 0.64
C LEU A 162 17.64 8.06 -0.10
N ILE A 163 16.56 7.60 0.51
CA ILE A 163 15.59 6.71 -0.17
C ILE A 163 14.92 7.45 -1.33
N SER A 164 14.51 8.71 -1.16
CA SER A 164 13.95 9.53 -2.25
C SER A 164 14.91 9.68 -3.44
N ASN A 165 16.21 9.85 -3.19
CA ASN A 165 17.21 9.84 -4.26
C ASN A 165 17.17 8.53 -5.06
N THR A 166 17.11 7.39 -4.37
CA THR A 166 17.04 6.08 -5.03
C THR A 166 15.74 5.89 -5.81
N LEU A 167 14.61 6.42 -5.33
CA LEU A 167 13.32 6.41 -6.02
C LEU A 167 13.39 7.20 -7.34
N ALA A 168 13.95 8.41 -7.31
CA ALA A 168 14.12 9.24 -8.51
C ALA A 168 15.03 8.56 -9.55
N MET A 169 16.04 7.82 -9.10
CA MET A 169 16.98 7.13 -9.98
C MET A 169 16.39 5.87 -10.63
N ASN A 170 15.62 5.07 -9.88
CA ASN A 170 14.98 3.86 -10.39
C ASN A 170 13.67 4.14 -11.15
N LYS A 171 13.19 5.40 -11.12
CA LYS A 171 11.96 5.84 -11.78
C LYS A 171 11.79 5.14 -13.14
N VAL A 172 10.74 4.34 -13.22
CA VAL A 172 10.36 3.60 -14.41
C VAL A 172 9.43 4.52 -15.20
N PRO A 173 9.81 4.98 -16.40
CA PRO A 173 8.85 5.62 -17.30
C PRO A 173 7.73 4.63 -17.59
N TYR A 174 6.49 5.09 -17.65
CA TYR A 174 5.38 4.23 -18.05
C TYR A 174 5.69 3.63 -19.43
N HIS A 175 5.77 2.30 -19.48
CA HIS A 175 5.83 1.54 -20.72
C HIS A 175 4.60 0.65 -20.76
N ALA A 176 3.79 0.76 -21.81
CA ALA A 176 2.74 -0.20 -22.06
C ALA A 176 3.35 -1.62 -22.06
N PRO A 177 2.81 -2.57 -21.29
CA PRO A 177 3.42 -3.89 -21.17
C PRO A 177 3.55 -4.56 -22.54
N ARG A 178 4.78 -4.88 -22.96
CA ARG A 178 5.03 -5.75 -24.12
C ARG A 178 4.79 -7.19 -23.71
N TYR A 179 3.75 -7.78 -24.26
CA TYR A 179 3.29 -9.13 -23.96
C TYR A 179 4.30 -10.19 -24.46
N LYS A 180 4.73 -11.11 -23.58
CA LYS A 180 5.12 -12.45 -24.01
C LYS A 180 3.88 -13.34 -23.88
N LYS A 181 3.43 -13.97 -24.98
CA LYS A 181 2.43 -15.03 -24.93
C LYS A 181 2.94 -16.15 -24.01
N GLY A 182 2.18 -16.51 -22.97
CA GLY A 182 2.21 -17.85 -22.37
C GLY A 182 3.24 -18.17 -21.27
N GLY A 183 3.88 -17.19 -20.60
CA GLY A 183 4.83 -17.48 -19.52
C GLY A 183 4.38 -16.99 -18.14
N PHE A 184 4.20 -17.91 -17.18
CA PHE A 184 4.03 -17.58 -15.75
C PHE A 184 5.39 -17.19 -15.12
N PRO A 185 5.45 -16.26 -14.14
CA PRO A 185 6.69 -15.97 -13.43
C PRO A 185 7.20 -17.19 -12.64
N SER A 186 8.52 -17.34 -12.56
CA SER A 186 9.20 -18.49 -11.93
C SER A 186 9.03 -18.59 -10.41
N TRP A 187 8.43 -17.59 -9.75
CA TRP A 187 8.19 -17.59 -8.30
C TRP A 187 6.80 -18.13 -7.91
N VAL A 188 5.96 -18.52 -8.89
CA VAL A 188 4.63 -19.08 -8.66
C VAL A 188 4.67 -20.60 -8.84
N LYS A 189 4.23 -21.35 -7.82
CA LYS A 189 4.14 -22.82 -7.89
C LYS A 189 2.84 -23.28 -8.58
N PRO A 190 2.84 -24.39 -9.32
CA PRO A 190 1.65 -24.92 -10.01
C PRO A 190 0.43 -25.20 -9.12
N GLY A 191 0.62 -25.51 -7.82
CA GLY A 191 -0.45 -25.87 -6.88
C GLY A 191 -1.40 -24.73 -6.50
N ASP A 192 -0.94 -23.47 -6.56
CA ASP A 192 -1.77 -22.29 -6.27
C ASP A 192 -2.90 -22.10 -7.30
N ARG A 193 -2.76 -22.77 -8.46
CA ARG A 193 -3.67 -22.70 -9.60
C ARG A 193 -4.93 -23.57 -9.46
N LYS A 194 -5.22 -24.23 -8.33
CA LYS A 194 -6.44 -25.05 -8.17
C LYS A 194 -7.36 -24.61 -7.01
N LEU A 195 -6.88 -23.73 -6.13
CA LEU A 195 -7.46 -23.50 -4.80
C LEU A 195 -8.61 -22.49 -4.74
N LEU A 196 -8.89 -21.76 -5.82
CA LEU A 196 -9.81 -20.61 -5.80
C LEU A 196 -11.00 -20.70 -6.77
N GLN A 197 -11.19 -21.87 -7.41
CA GLN A 197 -12.26 -22.09 -8.40
C GLN A 197 -12.89 -23.49 -8.36
N THR A 198 -12.48 -24.38 -7.47
CA THR A 198 -13.12 -25.69 -7.40
C THR A 198 -14.38 -25.61 -6.56
N ALA A 199 -15.47 -26.21 -7.06
CA ALA A 199 -16.68 -26.60 -6.32
C ALA A 199 -16.37 -27.65 -5.23
N SER A 200 -15.24 -27.48 -4.53
CA SER A 200 -14.75 -28.29 -3.43
C SER A 200 -14.89 -27.43 -2.19
N SER A 201 -15.44 -27.99 -1.11
CA SER A 201 -15.65 -27.25 0.13
C SER A 201 -14.34 -26.63 0.63
N PRO A 202 -14.34 -25.43 1.25
CA PRO A 202 -13.14 -24.83 1.84
C PRO A 202 -12.35 -25.80 2.74
N ALA A 203 -13.05 -26.71 3.42
CA ALA A 203 -12.47 -27.78 4.21
C ALA A 203 -11.55 -28.73 3.42
N SER A 204 -11.87 -29.05 2.16
CA SER A 204 -11.11 -29.99 1.33
C SER A 204 -9.73 -29.49 0.89
N ILE A 205 -9.50 -28.18 1.01
CA ILE A 205 -8.25 -27.52 0.61
C ILE A 205 -7.50 -26.91 1.80
N ALA A 206 -8.09 -26.96 2.99
CA ALA A 206 -7.53 -26.37 4.20
C ALA A 206 -6.35 -27.20 4.71
N ASN A 207 -5.28 -26.53 5.15
CA ASN A 207 -4.24 -27.18 5.94
C ASN A 207 -4.69 -27.36 7.39
N VAL A 208 -5.44 -26.39 7.92
CA VAL A 208 -6.03 -26.42 9.26
C VAL A 208 -7.39 -25.72 9.25
N VAL A 209 -8.27 -26.15 10.14
CA VAL A 209 -9.62 -25.61 10.33
C VAL A 209 -9.71 -24.94 11.70
N VAL A 210 -10.31 -23.76 11.75
CA VAL A 210 -10.63 -23.03 12.97
C VAL A 210 -12.14 -23.08 13.19
N ALA A 211 -12.59 -23.56 14.35
CA ALA A 211 -14.01 -23.63 14.70
C ALA A 211 -14.21 -23.49 16.21
N GLN A 212 -15.06 -22.54 16.63
CA GLN A 212 -15.32 -22.28 18.05
C GLN A 212 -16.09 -23.43 18.73
N ASP A 213 -16.87 -24.19 17.96
CA ASP A 213 -17.64 -25.36 18.41
C ASP A 213 -16.77 -26.61 18.70
N GLY A 214 -15.46 -26.54 18.45
CA GLY A 214 -14.52 -27.66 18.64
C GLY A 214 -14.47 -28.66 17.49
N SER A 215 -15.19 -28.44 16.39
CA SER A 215 -15.17 -29.30 15.20
C SER A 215 -13.96 -29.09 14.27
N GLY A 216 -13.05 -28.18 14.65
CA GLY A 216 -11.83 -27.83 13.90
C GLY A 216 -10.55 -28.23 14.64
N ASN A 217 -9.39 -27.94 14.03
CA ASN A 217 -8.09 -28.16 14.66
C ASN A 217 -7.79 -27.15 15.78
N PHE A 218 -8.29 -25.92 15.64
CA PHE A 218 -8.08 -24.84 16.60
C PHE A 218 -9.40 -24.13 16.91
N LYS A 219 -9.47 -23.49 18.09
CA LYS A 219 -10.62 -22.65 18.46
C LYS A 219 -10.42 -21.18 18.09
N THR A 220 -9.17 -20.74 17.94
CA THR A 220 -8.82 -19.35 17.66
C THR A 220 -8.01 -19.22 16.38
N ILE A 221 -8.12 -18.06 15.73
CA ILE A 221 -7.38 -17.76 14.49
C ILE A 221 -5.90 -17.59 14.81
N GLY A 222 -5.56 -16.98 15.95
CA GLY A 222 -4.18 -16.82 16.39
C GLY A 222 -3.41 -18.15 16.51
N GLN A 223 -4.06 -19.21 16.99
CA GLN A 223 -3.46 -20.56 17.06
C GLN A 223 -3.15 -21.12 15.67
N ALA A 224 -4.06 -20.96 14.71
CA ALA A 224 -3.85 -21.41 13.34
C ALA A 224 -2.72 -20.64 12.63
N VAL A 225 -2.62 -19.33 12.89
CA VAL A 225 -1.51 -18.50 12.37
C VAL A 225 -0.18 -18.93 12.98
N ALA A 226 -0.13 -19.22 14.28
CA ALA A 226 1.07 -19.75 14.93
C ALA A 226 1.49 -21.11 14.34
N ALA A 227 0.53 -21.99 14.03
CA ALA A 227 0.80 -23.26 13.37
C ALA A 227 1.36 -23.07 11.93
N ALA A 228 0.83 -22.09 11.19
CA ALA A 228 1.36 -21.71 9.88
C ALA A 228 2.82 -21.24 9.98
N ALA A 229 3.14 -20.43 10.99
CA ALA A 229 4.48 -19.96 11.27
C ALA A 229 5.45 -21.10 11.58
N ALA A 230 5.03 -22.03 12.45
CA ALA A 230 5.84 -23.17 12.86
C ALA A 230 6.13 -24.15 11.71
N LYS A 231 5.18 -24.36 10.80
CA LYS A 231 5.40 -25.22 9.62
C LYS A 231 6.47 -24.66 8.69
N GLY A 232 6.49 -23.34 8.53
CA GLY A 232 7.40 -22.66 7.62
C GLY A 232 7.24 -23.08 6.15
N GLY A 233 8.10 -22.54 5.30
CA GLY A 233 8.18 -22.90 3.88
C GLY A 233 7.55 -21.88 2.92
N SER A 234 7.58 -22.23 1.63
CA SER A 234 7.20 -21.35 0.53
C SER A 234 5.88 -21.74 -0.15
N ALA A 235 5.21 -22.80 0.33
CA ALA A 235 3.87 -23.17 -0.15
C ALA A 235 2.80 -22.35 0.59
N ARG A 236 1.66 -22.13 -0.06
CA ARG A 236 0.52 -21.47 0.57
C ARG A 236 -0.04 -22.32 1.72
N PHE A 237 -0.25 -21.68 2.86
CA PHE A 237 -0.88 -22.28 4.04
C PHE A 237 -2.32 -21.79 4.15
N VAL A 238 -3.28 -22.67 3.93
CA VAL A 238 -4.72 -22.38 3.92
C VAL A 238 -5.31 -22.64 5.29
N ILE A 239 -5.86 -21.60 5.91
CA ILE A 239 -6.60 -21.65 7.16
C ILE A 239 -8.08 -21.44 6.81
N TYR A 240 -8.89 -22.47 7.02
CA TYR A 240 -10.34 -22.37 6.89
C TYR A 240 -10.94 -22.00 8.25
N VAL A 241 -11.66 -20.87 8.31
CA VAL A 241 -12.30 -20.35 9.51
C VAL A 241 -13.81 -20.51 9.36
N LYS A 242 -14.41 -21.38 10.16
CA LYS A 242 -15.86 -21.61 10.11
C LYS A 242 -16.66 -20.38 10.53
N ALA A 243 -17.97 -20.41 10.31
CA ALA A 243 -18.90 -19.40 10.78
C ALA A 243 -18.79 -19.21 12.30
N GLY A 244 -18.82 -17.95 12.73
CA GLY A 244 -18.60 -17.57 14.12
C GLY A 244 -18.10 -16.13 14.24
N VAL A 245 -18.11 -15.63 15.48
CA VAL A 245 -17.59 -14.30 15.83
C VAL A 245 -16.32 -14.50 16.65
N TYR A 246 -15.19 -14.19 16.03
CA TYR A 246 -13.85 -14.32 16.58
C TYR A 246 -13.40 -12.95 17.10
N ASN A 247 -13.52 -12.76 18.42
CA ASN A 247 -13.07 -11.53 19.08
C ASN A 247 -11.56 -11.62 19.37
N GLU A 248 -10.75 -11.31 18.36
CA GLU A 248 -9.30 -11.47 18.36
C GLU A 248 -8.64 -10.35 17.54
N ASN A 249 -7.56 -9.75 18.05
CA ASN A 249 -6.64 -8.97 17.23
C ASN A 249 -5.59 -9.92 16.61
N VAL A 250 -5.63 -10.11 15.30
CA VAL A 250 -4.81 -11.11 14.58
C VAL A 250 -3.66 -10.45 13.83
N GLN A 251 -2.42 -10.87 14.11
CA GLN A 251 -1.24 -10.42 13.37
C GLN A 251 -0.66 -11.56 12.52
N ILE A 252 -0.73 -11.41 11.19
CA ILE A 252 -0.21 -12.37 10.23
C ILE A 252 1.13 -11.86 9.71
N LYS A 253 2.22 -12.21 10.41
CA LYS A 253 3.60 -11.85 10.03
C LYS A 253 4.32 -12.94 9.22
N VAL A 254 3.57 -13.94 8.73
CA VAL A 254 4.11 -15.07 7.99
C VAL A 254 3.58 -15.12 6.56
N LYS A 255 4.48 -15.42 5.63
CA LYS A 255 4.20 -15.30 4.19
C LYS A 255 3.34 -16.45 3.68
N ASN A 256 2.58 -16.17 2.63
CA ASN A 256 1.74 -17.11 1.89
C ASN A 256 0.62 -17.74 2.74
N VAL A 257 0.04 -16.98 3.66
CA VAL A 257 -1.15 -17.42 4.40
C VAL A 257 -2.41 -17.02 3.62
N MET A 258 -3.38 -17.93 3.60
CA MET A 258 -4.70 -17.68 3.07
C MET A 258 -5.73 -17.97 4.15
N LEU A 259 -6.58 -16.98 4.47
CA LEU A 259 -7.76 -17.17 5.31
C LEU A 259 -8.99 -17.30 4.42
N ILE A 260 -9.78 -18.36 4.62
CA ILE A 260 -11.05 -18.58 3.93
C ILE A 260 -12.13 -18.70 5.00
N GLY A 261 -13.19 -17.91 4.88
CA GLY A 261 -14.37 -17.98 5.73
C GLY A 261 -15.57 -18.65 5.06
N ASP A 262 -16.65 -18.83 5.81
CA ASP A 262 -17.92 -19.35 5.31
C ASP A 262 -18.76 -18.30 4.55
N GLY A 263 -18.28 -17.07 4.46
CA GLY A 263 -18.90 -15.96 3.73
C GLY A 263 -18.97 -14.66 4.54
N ILE A 264 -19.18 -13.55 3.83
CA ILE A 264 -19.46 -12.23 4.42
C ILE A 264 -20.62 -12.35 5.41
N GLY A 265 -20.44 -11.80 6.61
CA GLY A 265 -21.44 -11.82 7.69
C GLY A 265 -21.58 -13.15 8.43
N LYS A 266 -20.93 -14.23 7.98
CA LYS A 266 -20.94 -15.54 8.67
C LYS A 266 -19.68 -15.77 9.48
N THR A 267 -18.51 -15.51 8.89
CA THR A 267 -17.22 -15.56 9.58
C THR A 267 -16.76 -14.13 9.86
N ILE A 268 -16.76 -13.73 11.13
CA ILE A 268 -16.49 -12.34 11.55
C ILE A 268 -15.27 -12.34 12.47
N ILE A 269 -14.24 -11.57 12.12
CA ILE A 269 -13.10 -11.24 12.99
C ILE A 269 -13.33 -9.83 13.51
N THR A 270 -13.37 -9.65 14.83
CA THR A 270 -13.72 -8.37 15.45
C THR A 270 -12.73 -7.96 16.53
N GLY A 271 -12.54 -6.64 16.66
CA GLY A 271 -11.74 -5.98 17.69
C GLY A 271 -12.25 -4.55 17.91
N SER A 272 -11.65 -3.81 18.85
CA SER A 272 -12.13 -2.47 19.21
C SER A 272 -11.02 -1.48 19.62
N LYS A 273 -9.78 -1.74 19.20
CA LYS A 273 -8.68 -0.80 19.46
C LYS A 273 -8.87 0.48 18.64
N SER A 274 -8.44 1.61 19.19
CA SER A 274 -8.62 2.93 18.58
C SER A 274 -7.64 3.95 19.17
N VAL A 275 -7.48 5.08 18.48
CA VAL A 275 -6.71 6.23 18.98
C VAL A 275 -7.37 6.86 20.19
N GLY A 276 -8.70 6.99 20.20
CA GLY A 276 -9.44 7.43 21.39
C GLY A 276 -9.22 6.53 22.62
N GLY A 277 -8.89 5.25 22.39
CA GLY A 277 -8.51 4.28 23.42
C GLY A 277 -7.02 4.18 23.72
N GLY A 278 -6.17 5.07 23.19
CA GLY A 278 -4.74 5.14 23.48
C GLY A 278 -3.81 4.28 22.60
N SER A 279 -4.33 3.64 21.55
CA SER A 279 -3.48 2.98 20.53
C SER A 279 -3.03 3.97 19.47
N THR A 280 -1.94 3.69 18.74
CA THR A 280 -1.72 4.39 17.46
C THR A 280 -2.72 3.88 16.42
N THR A 281 -2.95 4.66 15.35
CA THR A 281 -3.71 4.19 14.18
C THR A 281 -3.08 2.92 13.60
N PHE A 282 -1.74 2.83 13.60
CA PHE A 282 -1.01 1.66 13.11
C PHE A 282 -1.31 0.39 13.94
N GLN A 283 -1.38 0.48 15.27
CA GLN A 283 -1.68 -0.67 16.15
C GLN A 283 -3.17 -0.88 16.44
N SER A 284 -4.04 0.03 16.00
CA SER A 284 -5.50 -0.10 16.18
C SER A 284 -6.13 -1.22 15.33
N ALA A 285 -5.39 -1.78 14.37
CA ALA A 285 -5.91 -2.78 13.43
C ALA A 285 -6.42 -4.06 14.12
N THR A 286 -7.65 -4.47 13.80
CA THR A 286 -8.16 -5.81 14.17
C THR A 286 -7.33 -6.90 13.48
N VAL A 287 -7.02 -6.75 12.20
CA VAL A 287 -6.17 -7.69 11.45
C VAL A 287 -5.00 -6.98 10.77
N VAL A 288 -3.80 -7.55 10.89
CA VAL A 288 -2.60 -7.12 10.16
C VAL A 288 -2.18 -8.22 9.18
N GLY A 289 -2.07 -7.89 7.90
CA GLY A 289 -1.68 -8.85 6.85
C GLY A 289 -0.32 -8.53 6.20
N ASP A 290 0.65 -9.45 6.31
CA ASP A 290 1.87 -9.53 5.48
C ASP A 290 1.97 -10.90 4.78
N GLY A 291 2.06 -10.91 3.44
CA GLY A 291 2.02 -12.10 2.59
C GLY A 291 0.67 -12.82 2.56
N PHE A 292 -0.44 -12.07 2.56
CA PHE A 292 -1.76 -12.56 2.97
C PHE A 292 -2.84 -12.49 1.86
N ILE A 293 -3.69 -13.52 1.78
CA ILE A 293 -4.94 -13.54 1.00
C ILE A 293 -6.13 -13.80 1.94
N ALA A 294 -7.23 -13.10 1.75
CA ALA A 294 -8.50 -13.38 2.44
C ALA A 294 -9.64 -13.64 1.44
N GLN A 295 -10.53 -14.55 1.80
CA GLN A 295 -11.78 -14.76 1.08
C GLN A 295 -12.94 -15.03 2.04
N GLY A 296 -14.11 -14.44 1.77
CA GLY A 296 -15.35 -14.84 2.43
C GLY A 296 -15.39 -14.54 3.92
N ILE A 297 -14.78 -13.42 4.36
CA ILE A 297 -14.64 -13.03 5.77
C ILE A 297 -15.05 -11.58 5.96
N THR A 298 -15.70 -11.28 7.08
CA THR A 298 -15.87 -9.91 7.60
C THR A 298 -14.78 -9.60 8.61
N ILE A 299 -14.09 -8.47 8.44
CA ILE A 299 -13.16 -7.91 9.42
C ILE A 299 -13.74 -6.60 9.95
N ARG A 300 -13.93 -6.50 11.26
CA ARG A 300 -14.65 -5.40 11.91
C ARG A 300 -13.82 -4.76 13.01
N ASN A 301 -13.93 -3.43 13.12
CA ASN A 301 -13.55 -2.70 14.31
C ASN A 301 -14.80 -2.01 14.91
N THR A 302 -15.11 -2.34 16.17
CA THR A 302 -16.33 -1.91 16.87
C THR A 302 -16.09 -0.76 17.85
N ALA A 303 -14.95 -0.07 17.79
CA ALA A 303 -14.68 1.08 18.68
C ALA A 303 -15.77 2.18 18.58
N GLY A 304 -16.31 2.40 17.37
CA GLY A 304 -17.39 3.35 17.13
C GLY A 304 -16.91 4.74 16.69
N ALA A 305 -17.84 5.56 16.19
CA ALA A 305 -17.50 6.81 15.51
C ALA A 305 -16.88 7.89 16.41
N VAL A 306 -17.10 7.82 17.72
CA VAL A 306 -16.57 8.77 18.71
C VAL A 306 -15.14 8.46 19.15
N GLN A 307 -14.65 7.25 18.84
CA GLN A 307 -13.32 6.78 19.26
C GLN A 307 -12.19 7.19 18.30
N GLN A 308 -12.47 8.11 17.38
CA GLN A 308 -11.53 8.58 16.36
C GLN A 308 -11.06 7.41 15.47
N GLN A 309 -9.79 7.36 15.06
CA GLN A 309 -9.25 6.34 14.16
C GLN A 309 -9.32 4.94 14.79
N ALA A 310 -9.89 3.99 14.05
CA ALA A 310 -10.06 2.61 14.51
C ALA A 310 -10.05 1.63 13.33
N VAL A 311 -8.86 1.08 13.05
CA VAL A 311 -8.64 0.28 11.84
C VAL A 311 -9.25 -1.11 11.96
N ALA A 312 -10.00 -1.55 10.95
CA ALA A 312 -10.45 -2.95 10.84
C ALA A 312 -9.33 -3.81 10.24
N LEU A 313 -8.78 -3.40 9.10
CA LEU A 313 -7.70 -4.13 8.41
C LEU A 313 -6.55 -3.18 8.07
N ARG A 314 -5.33 -3.58 8.43
CA ARG A 314 -4.09 -2.99 7.93
C ARG A 314 -3.32 -3.98 7.06
N VAL A 315 -2.96 -3.55 5.86
CA VAL A 315 -2.25 -4.39 4.88
C VAL A 315 -0.89 -3.78 4.54
N GLY A 316 0.17 -4.48 4.93
CA GLY A 316 1.56 -4.18 4.59
C GLY A 316 2.19 -5.25 3.67
N SER A 317 1.34 -6.00 2.96
CA SER A 317 1.70 -7.16 2.14
C SER A 317 1.80 -6.84 0.65
N ASP A 318 2.87 -7.29 0.01
CA ASP A 318 2.96 -7.28 -1.46
C ASP A 318 2.13 -8.41 -2.05
N LEU A 319 1.48 -8.14 -3.19
CA LEU A 319 0.70 -9.12 -3.95
C LEU A 319 -0.43 -9.77 -3.12
N SER A 320 -1.05 -8.97 -2.25
CA SER A 320 -2.20 -9.40 -1.42
C SER A 320 -3.52 -9.30 -2.18
N VAL A 321 -4.42 -10.24 -1.89
CA VAL A 321 -5.76 -10.29 -2.50
C VAL A 321 -6.83 -10.46 -1.45
N PHE A 322 -7.91 -9.70 -1.60
CA PHE A 322 -9.11 -9.80 -0.79
C PHE A 322 -10.29 -10.01 -1.74
N TYR A 323 -11.01 -11.11 -1.57
CA TYR A 323 -12.09 -11.50 -2.46
C TYR A 323 -13.35 -11.83 -1.68
N GLN A 324 -14.46 -11.14 -1.94
CA GLN A 324 -15.70 -11.35 -1.20
C GLN A 324 -15.48 -11.20 0.31
N CYS A 325 -14.81 -10.11 0.69
CA CYS A 325 -14.61 -9.74 2.09
C CYS A 325 -15.43 -8.50 2.44
N SER A 326 -15.76 -8.34 3.72
CA SER A 326 -16.34 -7.08 4.25
C SER A 326 -15.37 -6.44 5.22
N PHE A 327 -15.20 -5.11 5.14
CA PHE A 327 -14.39 -4.31 6.06
C PHE A 327 -15.27 -3.25 6.70
N GLU A 328 -15.40 -3.30 8.01
CA GLU A 328 -16.44 -2.57 8.73
C GLU A 328 -15.86 -1.80 9.92
N ALA A 329 -15.83 -0.48 9.84
CA ALA A 329 -15.59 0.39 10.99
C ALA A 329 -16.25 1.77 10.77
N TYR A 330 -15.66 2.82 11.33
CA TYR A 330 -16.04 4.21 11.10
C TYR A 330 -14.86 4.97 10.48
N GLN A 331 -14.09 5.70 11.28
CA GLN A 331 -12.91 6.43 10.81
C GLN A 331 -11.75 5.46 10.60
N ASP A 332 -11.02 5.61 9.49
CA ASP A 332 -9.80 4.86 9.16
C ASP A 332 -10.03 3.33 9.05
N THR A 333 -11.17 2.91 8.47
CA THR A 333 -11.56 1.49 8.40
C THR A 333 -10.51 0.59 7.75
N LEU A 334 -10.01 0.96 6.57
CA LEU A 334 -9.14 0.14 5.75
C LEU A 334 -7.81 0.85 5.49
N TYR A 335 -6.78 0.42 6.20
CA TYR A 335 -5.43 0.95 6.08
C TYR A 335 -4.65 0.15 5.02
N VAL A 336 -4.75 0.60 3.76
CA VAL A 336 -3.96 0.10 2.63
C VAL A 336 -2.53 0.67 2.68
N HIS A 337 -1.79 0.31 3.74
CA HIS A 337 -0.54 0.94 4.17
C HIS A 337 0.52 1.02 3.06
N SER A 338 0.91 -0.11 2.46
CA SER A 338 2.04 -0.15 1.51
C SER A 338 2.00 -1.34 0.53
N LEU A 339 2.91 -1.37 -0.44
CA LEU A 339 3.08 -2.41 -1.47
C LEU A 339 1.86 -2.56 -2.41
N ARG A 340 1.77 -3.66 -3.18
CA ARG A 340 0.70 -3.89 -4.16
C ARG A 340 -0.43 -4.73 -3.58
N GLN A 341 -1.67 -4.27 -3.77
CA GLN A 341 -2.86 -4.89 -3.19
C GLN A 341 -4.01 -4.92 -4.20
N PHE A 342 -4.87 -5.93 -4.12
CA PHE A 342 -6.06 -6.05 -4.96
C PHE A 342 -7.29 -6.47 -4.14
N PHE A 343 -8.36 -5.69 -4.24
CA PHE A 343 -9.64 -5.95 -3.58
C PHE A 343 -10.70 -6.18 -4.65
N ARG A 344 -11.42 -7.29 -4.57
CA ARG A 344 -12.40 -7.71 -5.57
C ARG A 344 -13.70 -8.13 -4.90
N GLU A 345 -14.81 -7.55 -5.34
CA GLU A 345 -16.15 -7.91 -4.83
C GLU A 345 -16.24 -7.81 -3.30
N CYS A 346 -15.60 -6.78 -2.74
CA CYS A 346 -15.61 -6.53 -1.31
C CYS A 346 -16.65 -5.46 -0.96
N ASP A 347 -17.14 -5.51 0.28
CA ASP A 347 -17.91 -4.44 0.89
C ASP A 347 -17.02 -3.63 1.84
N ILE A 348 -17.05 -2.31 1.75
CA ILE A 348 -16.21 -1.43 2.57
C ILE A 348 -17.11 -0.36 3.20
N TYR A 349 -17.16 -0.31 4.52
CA TYR A 349 -18.01 0.61 5.28
C TYR A 349 -17.17 1.56 6.11
N GLY A 350 -17.45 2.86 6.08
CA GLY A 350 -16.79 3.81 6.97
C GLY A 350 -17.29 5.25 6.83
N THR A 351 -16.59 6.18 7.48
CA THR A 351 -16.98 7.60 7.56
C THR A 351 -15.89 8.54 7.06
N VAL A 352 -14.93 8.85 7.93
CA VAL A 352 -13.79 9.73 7.65
C VAL A 352 -12.60 8.88 7.23
N ASP A 353 -12.01 9.22 6.10
CA ASP A 353 -10.76 8.67 5.57
C ASP A 353 -10.72 7.14 5.52
N PHE A 354 -11.87 6.50 5.29
CA PHE A 354 -12.01 5.09 5.62
C PHE A 354 -11.31 4.13 4.64
N ILE A 355 -10.77 4.63 3.52
CA ILE A 355 -9.78 3.96 2.69
C ILE A 355 -8.54 4.86 2.60
N PHE A 356 -7.47 4.53 3.32
CA PHE A 356 -6.31 5.41 3.45
C PHE A 356 -4.99 4.65 3.43
N GLY A 357 -3.89 5.37 3.17
CA GLY A 357 -2.54 4.81 3.12
C GLY A 357 -1.80 5.13 1.83
N ASN A 358 -0.69 4.43 1.61
CA ASN A 358 0.23 4.70 0.50
C ASN A 358 0.68 3.41 -0.21
N SER A 359 -0.23 2.44 -0.35
CA SER A 359 -0.07 1.29 -1.25
C SER A 359 -0.26 1.68 -2.72
N ALA A 360 0.13 0.79 -3.64
CA ALA A 360 -0.42 0.74 -4.99
C ALA A 360 -1.58 -0.25 -4.96
N VAL A 361 -2.82 0.24 -4.93
CA VAL A 361 -4.01 -0.60 -4.75
C VAL A 361 -5.06 -0.37 -5.83
N VAL A 362 -5.70 -1.47 -6.24
CA VAL A 362 -6.91 -1.43 -7.08
C VAL A 362 -8.06 -2.12 -6.34
N PHE A 363 -9.17 -1.40 -6.23
CA PHE A 363 -10.47 -1.91 -5.83
C PHE A 363 -11.30 -2.15 -7.08
N GLN A 364 -11.84 -3.34 -7.25
CA GLN A 364 -12.60 -3.70 -8.44
C GLN A 364 -13.92 -4.38 -8.10
N ASN A 365 -15.02 -3.92 -8.69
CA ASN A 365 -16.37 -4.46 -8.41
C ASN A 365 -16.72 -4.48 -6.91
N CYS A 366 -16.17 -3.54 -6.14
CA CYS A 366 -16.47 -3.43 -4.71
C CYS A 366 -17.68 -2.51 -4.49
N ASN A 367 -18.35 -2.71 -3.36
CA ASN A 367 -19.32 -1.76 -2.85
C ASN A 367 -18.66 -0.92 -1.73
N ILE A 368 -18.81 0.40 -1.83
CA ILE A 368 -18.24 1.37 -0.91
C ILE A 368 -19.40 2.12 -0.27
N TYR A 369 -19.59 1.90 1.03
CA TYR A 369 -20.73 2.38 1.80
C TYR A 369 -20.30 3.45 2.79
N ALA A 370 -20.69 4.70 2.53
CA ALA A 370 -20.49 5.79 3.48
C ALA A 370 -21.53 5.69 4.60
N ARG A 371 -21.08 5.71 5.85
CA ARG A 371 -21.91 5.65 7.06
C ARG A 371 -22.22 7.03 7.60
N SER A 372 -23.12 7.11 8.58
CA SER A 372 -23.41 8.36 9.29
C SER A 372 -22.23 8.80 10.18
N PRO A 373 -21.57 9.95 9.90
CA PRO A 373 -20.48 10.47 10.73
C PRO A 373 -20.98 11.41 11.83
N PRO A 374 -20.27 11.50 12.97
CA PRO A 374 -20.59 12.48 14.02
C PRO A 374 -20.45 13.92 13.52
N ASN A 375 -19.41 14.21 12.72
CA ASN A 375 -19.07 15.56 12.26
C ASN A 375 -19.72 15.96 10.93
N LYS A 376 -20.80 15.26 10.53
CA LYS A 376 -21.57 15.53 9.29
C LYS A 376 -20.71 15.61 8.01
N THR A 377 -19.53 15.01 8.02
CA THR A 377 -18.59 14.99 6.91
C THR A 377 -17.98 13.61 6.78
N ASN A 378 -18.03 13.06 5.57
CA ASN A 378 -17.39 11.83 5.17
C ASN A 378 -16.34 12.11 4.10
N THR A 379 -15.26 11.32 4.13
CA THR A 379 -14.23 11.28 3.09
C THR A 379 -13.94 9.82 2.77
N LEU A 380 -14.19 9.40 1.54
CA LEU A 380 -14.01 7.99 1.19
C LEU A 380 -12.53 7.60 1.22
N THR A 381 -11.67 8.50 0.73
CA THR A 381 -10.23 8.23 0.58
C THR A 381 -9.34 9.30 1.19
N ALA A 382 -8.20 8.88 1.75
CA ALA A 382 -7.12 9.76 2.19
C ALA A 382 -5.76 9.18 1.78
N GLN A 383 -5.36 9.46 0.54
CA GLN A 383 -4.16 8.85 -0.03
C GLN A 383 -2.89 9.59 0.39
N GLY A 384 -1.92 8.83 0.89
CA GLY A 384 -0.75 9.33 1.62
C GLY A 384 0.57 9.34 0.84
N ARG A 385 0.58 9.60 -0.47
CA ARG A 385 1.84 9.67 -1.24
C ARG A 385 2.65 10.92 -0.92
N THR A 386 3.89 10.74 -0.47
CA THR A 386 4.79 11.83 -0.01
C THR A 386 5.88 12.20 -1.01
N ASP A 387 6.18 11.34 -1.98
CA ASP A 387 7.20 11.59 -3.01
C ASP A 387 6.63 11.31 -4.42
N PRO A 388 6.85 12.21 -5.40
CA PRO A 388 6.27 12.07 -6.74
C PRO A 388 6.80 10.86 -7.51
N ASN A 389 7.94 10.30 -7.09
CA ASN A 389 8.54 9.11 -7.67
C ASN A 389 8.00 7.81 -7.05
N GLN A 390 7.22 7.86 -5.96
CA GLN A 390 6.52 6.67 -5.48
C GLN A 390 5.49 6.21 -6.52
N ASN A 391 5.44 4.90 -6.76
CA ASN A 391 4.52 4.27 -7.71
C ASN A 391 3.17 3.88 -7.07
N THR A 392 2.75 4.62 -6.05
CA THR A 392 1.62 4.32 -5.16
C THR A 392 0.39 5.18 -5.46
N GLY A 393 -0.78 4.78 -4.98
CA GLY A 393 -2.05 5.46 -5.21
C GLY A 393 -3.23 4.52 -5.00
N ILE A 394 -4.44 5.10 -4.95
CA ILE A 394 -5.69 4.36 -4.82
C ILE A 394 -6.45 4.42 -6.16
N SER A 395 -6.79 3.27 -6.73
CA SER A 395 -7.63 3.15 -7.92
C SER A 395 -8.93 2.44 -7.58
N ILE A 396 -10.05 3.14 -7.72
CA ILE A 396 -11.41 2.63 -7.55
C ILE A 396 -11.98 2.38 -8.95
N HIS A 397 -12.13 1.12 -9.33
CA HIS A 397 -12.47 0.72 -10.70
C HIS A 397 -13.74 -0.12 -10.73
N ASN A 398 -14.76 0.31 -11.49
CA ASN A 398 -16.00 -0.44 -11.66
C ASN A 398 -16.66 -0.80 -10.32
N CYS A 399 -16.65 0.14 -9.37
CA CYS A 399 -17.23 -0.04 -8.05
C CYS A 399 -18.61 0.66 -7.96
N LYS A 400 -19.27 0.51 -6.81
CA LYS A 400 -20.49 1.25 -6.46
C LYS A 400 -20.25 2.03 -5.18
N VAL A 401 -20.55 3.33 -5.18
CA VAL A 401 -20.46 4.20 -4.00
C VAL A 401 -21.86 4.66 -3.62
N THR A 402 -22.31 4.27 -2.43
CA THR A 402 -23.66 4.56 -1.91
C THR A 402 -23.67 4.87 -0.42
N ALA A 403 -24.77 5.40 0.08
CA ALA A 403 -24.99 5.53 1.52
C ALA A 403 -25.26 4.16 2.15
N ALA A 404 -24.68 3.91 3.33
CA ALA A 404 -25.08 2.82 4.21
C ALA A 404 -26.47 3.09 4.81
N SER A 405 -27.12 2.06 5.34
CA SER A 405 -28.47 2.17 5.92
C SER A 405 -28.60 3.22 7.02
N ASP A 406 -27.54 3.46 7.80
CA ASP A 406 -27.50 4.47 8.86
C ASP A 406 -27.35 5.91 8.33
N LEU A 407 -26.84 6.09 7.10
CA LEU A 407 -26.68 7.40 6.46
C LEU A 407 -27.92 7.81 5.65
N VAL A 408 -28.61 6.87 5.00
CA VAL A 408 -29.76 7.14 4.11
C VAL A 408 -30.77 8.13 4.73
N PRO A 409 -31.21 8.00 6.00
CA PRO A 409 -32.20 8.91 6.59
C PRO A 409 -31.71 10.34 6.81
N VAL A 410 -30.38 10.54 6.88
CA VAL A 410 -29.76 11.82 7.23
C VAL A 410 -28.80 12.35 6.16
N GLN A 411 -28.79 11.72 4.98
CA GLN A 411 -27.84 11.97 3.89
C GLN A 411 -27.81 13.45 3.47
N SER A 412 -28.97 14.12 3.44
CA SER A 412 -29.08 15.55 3.10
C SER A 412 -28.33 16.48 4.06
N THR A 413 -28.02 16.01 5.26
CA THR A 413 -27.29 16.78 6.29
C THR A 413 -25.80 16.44 6.36
N VAL A 414 -25.32 15.52 5.52
CA VAL A 414 -23.95 14.99 5.57
C VAL A 414 -23.25 15.26 4.25
N ASN A 415 -22.12 15.96 4.31
CA ASN A 415 -21.26 16.15 3.14
C ASN A 415 -20.38 14.91 2.94
N THR A 416 -20.50 14.22 1.81
CA THR A 416 -19.61 13.09 1.47
C THR A 416 -18.74 13.45 0.28
N TYR A 417 -17.43 13.31 0.43
CA TYR A 417 -16.42 13.60 -0.60
C TYR A 417 -15.66 12.33 -1.00
N LEU A 418 -15.28 12.24 -2.28
CA LEU A 418 -14.46 11.16 -2.83
C LEU A 418 -13.12 11.01 -2.10
N GLY A 419 -12.57 12.10 -1.57
CA GLY A 419 -11.40 12.06 -0.71
C GLY A 419 -10.79 13.42 -0.40
N ARG A 420 -9.67 13.38 0.34
CA ARG A 420 -8.84 14.53 0.69
C ARG A 420 -7.33 14.20 0.72
N PRO A 421 -6.44 15.16 0.40
CA PRO A 421 -5.02 14.88 0.18
C PRO A 421 -4.24 14.83 1.49
N TRP A 422 -4.20 13.65 2.13
CA TRP A 422 -3.43 13.45 3.35
C TRP A 422 -1.95 13.84 3.21
N LYS A 423 -1.37 13.65 2.01
CA LYS A 423 0.03 14.02 1.71
C LYS A 423 0.18 14.77 0.40
N MET A 424 1.32 15.44 0.27
CA MET A 424 1.62 16.42 -0.78
C MET A 424 1.38 15.91 -2.21
N TYR A 425 1.63 14.63 -2.49
CA TYR A 425 1.48 14.05 -3.83
C TYR A 425 0.32 13.06 -3.92
N SER A 426 -0.71 13.25 -3.07
CA SER A 426 -1.89 12.37 -2.99
C SER A 426 -2.40 11.97 -4.37
N ARG A 427 -2.67 10.69 -4.59
CA ARG A 427 -3.07 10.16 -5.89
C ARG A 427 -4.21 9.15 -5.79
N THR A 428 -5.39 9.55 -6.26
CA THR A 428 -6.60 8.74 -6.24
C THR A 428 -7.37 8.87 -7.55
N VAL A 429 -7.87 7.77 -8.09
CA VAL A 429 -8.69 7.75 -9.32
C VAL A 429 -9.97 6.94 -9.09
N PHE A 430 -11.11 7.52 -9.47
CA PHE A 430 -12.39 6.83 -9.60
C PHE A 430 -12.72 6.66 -11.08
N MET A 431 -12.86 5.42 -11.54
CA MET A 431 -13.12 5.14 -12.95
C MET A 431 -14.17 4.05 -13.17
N ASN A 432 -15.04 4.25 -14.15
CA ASN A 432 -16.19 3.40 -14.46
C ASN A 432 -17.06 3.09 -13.22
N THR A 433 -17.08 3.98 -12.24
CA THR A 433 -17.69 3.73 -10.93
C THR A 433 -19.04 4.43 -10.83
N PHE A 434 -20.04 3.74 -10.28
CA PHE A 434 -21.33 4.36 -9.97
C PHE A 434 -21.19 5.21 -8.71
N LEU A 435 -21.47 6.50 -8.82
CA LEU A 435 -21.46 7.48 -7.75
C LEU A 435 -22.90 7.95 -7.48
N ASP A 436 -23.43 7.60 -6.31
CA ASP A 436 -24.78 8.01 -5.91
C ASP A 436 -24.82 9.48 -5.44
N SER A 437 -26.03 9.97 -5.18
CA SER A 437 -26.38 11.35 -4.89
C SER A 437 -25.77 11.92 -3.60
N LEU A 438 -25.20 11.07 -2.74
CA LEU A 438 -24.50 11.52 -1.53
C LEU A 438 -23.20 12.28 -1.82
N ILE A 439 -22.62 12.10 -3.01
CA ILE A 439 -21.36 12.75 -3.36
C ILE A 439 -21.61 14.24 -3.56
N ASN A 440 -20.97 15.05 -2.73
CA ASN A 440 -21.02 16.50 -2.82
C ASN A 440 -20.56 16.95 -4.23
N PRO A 441 -21.22 17.93 -4.88
CA PRO A 441 -20.85 18.40 -6.21
C PRO A 441 -19.37 18.81 -6.37
N ALA A 442 -18.76 19.35 -5.32
CA ALA A 442 -17.33 19.68 -5.30
C ALA A 442 -16.43 18.45 -5.50
N GLY A 443 -16.92 17.26 -5.13
CA GLY A 443 -16.28 15.95 -5.27
C GLY A 443 -15.17 15.69 -4.27
N TRP A 444 -14.26 16.65 -4.09
CA TRP A 444 -13.04 16.50 -3.29
C TRP A 444 -12.94 17.59 -2.23
N MET A 445 -12.37 17.26 -1.07
CA MET A 445 -12.21 18.19 0.05
C MET A 445 -10.73 18.55 0.27
N PRO A 446 -10.38 19.84 0.50
CA PRO A 446 -9.02 20.21 0.88
C PRO A 446 -8.61 19.51 2.18
N TRP A 447 -7.32 19.21 2.34
CA TRP A 447 -6.80 18.78 3.63
C TRP A 447 -6.72 19.97 4.59
N THR A 448 -5.98 21.02 4.19
CA THR A 448 -5.91 22.30 4.89
C THR A 448 -5.44 23.39 3.93
N GLY A 449 -6.21 24.49 3.80
CA GLY A 449 -5.86 25.59 2.90
C GLY A 449 -5.51 25.12 1.48
N ASN A 450 -4.39 25.60 0.96
CA ASN A 450 -3.88 25.25 -0.37
C ASN A 450 -2.89 24.06 -0.38
N PHE A 451 -2.75 23.33 0.73
CA PHE A 451 -1.84 22.19 0.80
C PHE A 451 -2.17 21.14 -0.28
N ALA A 452 -1.13 20.68 -1.00
CA ALA A 452 -1.17 19.64 -2.03
C ALA A 452 -2.00 19.93 -3.30
N LEU A 453 -2.82 21.00 -3.35
CA LEU A 453 -3.80 21.20 -4.42
C LEU A 453 -3.19 21.27 -5.84
N SER A 454 -1.93 21.71 -5.95
CA SER A 454 -1.19 21.79 -7.21
C SER A 454 -0.31 20.59 -7.53
N THR A 455 -0.11 19.67 -6.57
CA THR A 455 0.82 18.54 -6.67
C THR A 455 0.16 17.16 -6.56
N LEU A 456 -1.07 17.11 -6.04
CA LEU A 456 -1.91 15.91 -6.05
C LEU A 456 -2.32 15.52 -7.48
N TYR A 457 -2.83 14.29 -7.64
CA TYR A 457 -3.47 13.81 -8.86
C TYR A 457 -4.79 13.13 -8.50
N TYR A 458 -5.90 13.85 -8.66
CA TYR A 458 -7.25 13.32 -8.47
C TYR A 458 -7.98 13.22 -9.80
N GLY A 459 -8.36 12.00 -10.16
CA GLY A 459 -8.90 11.68 -11.47
C GLY A 459 -10.29 11.07 -11.43
N GLU A 460 -11.16 11.48 -12.34
CA GLU A 460 -12.44 10.84 -12.60
C GLU A 460 -12.54 10.45 -14.09
N TYR A 461 -12.95 9.20 -14.38
CA TYR A 461 -13.08 8.69 -15.75
C TYR A 461 -14.36 7.88 -15.92
N MET A 462 -15.28 8.33 -16.79
CA MET A 462 -16.49 7.58 -17.18
C MET A 462 -17.31 7.06 -15.98
N ASN A 463 -17.40 7.83 -14.90
CA ASN A 463 -18.25 7.51 -13.76
C ASN A 463 -19.73 7.76 -14.10
N THR A 464 -20.63 6.97 -13.52
CA THR A 464 -22.08 7.04 -13.76
C THR A 464 -22.83 7.32 -12.45
N GLY A 465 -24.13 7.60 -12.54
CA GLY A 465 -24.98 7.87 -11.38
C GLY A 465 -25.12 9.36 -11.05
N PRO A 466 -26.07 9.71 -10.16
CA PRO A 466 -26.43 11.11 -9.90
C PRO A 466 -25.29 11.95 -9.28
N GLY A 467 -24.32 11.34 -8.61
CA GLY A 467 -23.15 12.01 -8.04
C GLY A 467 -21.96 12.16 -9.00
N SER A 468 -22.07 11.68 -10.25
CA SER A 468 -20.92 11.61 -11.17
C SER A 468 -20.68 12.86 -12.02
N SER A 469 -21.59 13.84 -11.99
CA SER A 469 -21.42 15.09 -12.75
C SER A 469 -20.16 15.83 -12.30
N THR A 470 -19.30 16.16 -13.26
CA THR A 470 -18.04 16.88 -13.01
C THR A 470 -18.17 18.40 -13.12
N ALA A 471 -19.33 18.92 -13.53
CA ALA A 471 -19.55 20.35 -13.78
C ALA A 471 -19.35 21.23 -12.53
N GLY A 472 -19.65 20.70 -11.34
CA GLY A 472 -19.53 21.39 -10.06
C GLY A 472 -18.23 21.10 -9.29
N ARG A 473 -17.28 20.39 -9.88
CA ARG A 473 -16.07 19.93 -9.19
C ARG A 473 -15.12 21.08 -8.87
N VAL A 474 -14.25 20.84 -7.89
CA VAL A 474 -13.15 21.74 -7.54
C VAL A 474 -12.26 22.08 -8.75
N LYS A 475 -11.70 23.29 -8.77
CA LYS A 475 -10.85 23.80 -9.86
C LYS A 475 -9.34 23.69 -9.56
N TRP A 476 -8.94 22.72 -8.75
CA TRP A 476 -7.54 22.57 -8.35
C TRP A 476 -6.67 22.13 -9.54
N PRO A 477 -5.41 22.60 -9.67
CA PRO A 477 -4.54 22.17 -10.75
C PRO A 477 -4.29 20.65 -10.79
N GLY A 478 -4.30 19.98 -9.63
CA GLY A 478 -4.16 18.52 -9.52
C GLY A 478 -5.45 17.73 -9.74
N TYR A 479 -6.61 18.38 -9.94
CA TYR A 479 -7.86 17.71 -10.29
C TYR A 479 -7.98 17.54 -11.81
N HIS A 480 -8.42 16.36 -12.25
CA HIS A 480 -8.50 16.01 -13.66
C HIS A 480 -9.80 15.24 -13.97
N VAL A 481 -10.60 15.79 -14.88
CA VAL A 481 -11.56 14.99 -15.65
C VAL A 481 -10.75 14.26 -16.72
N ILE A 482 -10.58 12.95 -16.55
CA ILE A 482 -9.82 12.14 -17.50
C ILE A 482 -10.72 11.85 -18.69
N THR A 483 -10.29 12.23 -19.89
CA THR A 483 -11.00 11.93 -21.15
C THR A 483 -10.28 10.88 -21.99
N SER A 484 -8.97 10.68 -21.75
CA SER A 484 -8.15 9.73 -22.48
C SER A 484 -8.20 8.34 -21.84
N ALA A 485 -8.70 7.36 -22.60
CA ALA A 485 -8.63 5.95 -22.22
C ALA A 485 -7.19 5.48 -21.99
N ALA A 486 -6.20 6.06 -22.69
CA ALA A 486 -4.79 5.74 -22.48
C ALA A 486 -4.31 6.16 -21.09
N VAL A 487 -4.74 7.33 -20.60
CA VAL A 487 -4.45 7.79 -19.23
C VAL A 487 -5.17 6.93 -18.20
N ALA A 488 -6.47 6.69 -18.38
CA ALA A 488 -7.25 5.84 -17.48
C ALA A 488 -6.67 4.42 -17.37
N SER A 489 -6.22 3.84 -18.48
CA SER A 489 -5.67 2.48 -18.52
C SER A 489 -4.45 2.28 -17.61
N GLN A 490 -3.73 3.35 -17.25
CA GLN A 490 -2.59 3.29 -16.32
C GLN A 490 -3.01 2.92 -14.89
N PHE A 491 -4.27 3.17 -14.53
CA PHE A 491 -4.84 2.89 -13.21
C PHE A 491 -5.57 1.53 -13.15
N THR A 492 -5.56 0.74 -14.23
CA THR A 492 -6.15 -0.61 -14.24
C THR A 492 -5.27 -1.59 -13.47
N ALA A 493 -5.84 -2.68 -12.97
CA ALA A 493 -5.08 -3.71 -12.25
C ALA A 493 -3.87 -4.23 -13.05
N GLY A 494 -4.04 -4.45 -14.36
CA GLY A 494 -2.96 -4.92 -15.23
C GLY A 494 -1.75 -3.98 -15.29
N SER A 495 -1.98 -2.66 -15.32
CA SER A 495 -0.91 -1.66 -15.44
C SER A 495 -0.42 -1.13 -14.08
N PHE A 496 -1.35 -0.79 -13.19
CA PHE A 496 -1.03 -0.05 -11.96
C PHE A 496 -0.31 -0.89 -10.92
N ILE A 497 -0.72 -2.15 -10.79
CA ILE A 497 -0.18 -3.11 -9.80
C ILE A 497 0.50 -4.30 -10.49
N SER A 498 0.81 -4.17 -11.79
CA SER A 498 1.34 -5.27 -12.61
C SER A 498 0.48 -6.55 -12.54
N GLY A 499 -0.84 -6.41 -12.37
CA GLY A 499 -1.77 -7.48 -12.01
C GLY A 499 -1.66 -8.71 -12.91
N ASN A 500 -1.41 -8.52 -14.20
CA ASN A 500 -1.25 -9.61 -15.17
C ASN A 500 -0.12 -10.59 -14.83
N SER A 501 0.91 -10.17 -14.08
CA SER A 501 2.01 -11.05 -13.71
C SER A 501 1.68 -11.96 -12.53
N TRP A 502 0.67 -11.65 -11.71
CA TRP A 502 0.49 -12.33 -10.43
C TRP A 502 -0.97 -12.64 -10.06
N LEU A 503 -1.96 -11.86 -10.50
CA LEU A 503 -3.38 -12.15 -10.23
C LEU A 503 -3.90 -13.42 -10.92
N PRO A 504 -3.50 -13.80 -12.15
CA PRO A 504 -3.97 -15.06 -12.76
C PRO A 504 -3.68 -16.31 -11.92
N THR A 505 -2.69 -16.24 -11.02
CA THR A 505 -2.28 -17.36 -10.17
C THR A 505 -3.05 -17.42 -8.87
N THR A 506 -3.75 -16.34 -8.51
CA THR A 506 -4.78 -16.35 -7.47
C THR A 506 -6.12 -16.79 -8.05
N LYS A 507 -6.31 -16.77 -9.38
CA LYS A 507 -7.59 -17.14 -10.05
C LYS A 507 -8.79 -16.30 -9.60
N VAL A 508 -8.56 -15.22 -8.85
CA VAL A 508 -9.58 -14.21 -8.56
C VAL A 508 -9.91 -13.48 -9.85
N PRO A 509 -11.20 -13.29 -10.20
CA PRO A 509 -11.58 -12.58 -11.42
C PRO A 509 -10.98 -11.17 -11.47
N MET A 510 -10.47 -10.77 -12.64
CA MET A 510 -9.92 -9.44 -12.86
C MET A 510 -10.40 -8.93 -14.22
N LEU A 511 -11.00 -7.72 -14.25
CA LEU A 511 -11.25 -7.05 -15.53
C LEU A 511 -9.90 -6.60 -16.10
N THR A 512 -9.62 -7.04 -17.32
CA THR A 512 -8.49 -6.55 -18.12
C THR A 512 -9.00 -5.59 -19.19
N LYS A 513 -8.10 -4.84 -19.82
CA LYS A 513 -8.39 -4.01 -21.01
C LYS A 513 -9.16 -4.76 -22.12
N ARG A 514 -9.07 -6.10 -22.18
CA ARG A 514 -9.81 -6.94 -23.13
C ARG A 514 -11.28 -7.12 -22.74
N THR A 515 -11.57 -7.15 -21.44
CA THR A 515 -12.93 -7.28 -20.88
C THR A 515 -13.68 -5.94 -20.89
N GLU A 516 -12.96 -4.82 -20.78
CA GLU A 516 -13.53 -3.46 -20.88
C GLU A 516 -14.18 -3.18 -22.24
N LEU A 517 -13.63 -3.73 -23.33
CA LEU A 517 -14.23 -3.64 -24.67
C LEU A 517 -15.54 -4.42 -24.82
N CYS A 518 -15.75 -5.47 -24.02
CA CYS A 518 -16.96 -6.29 -24.09
C CYS A 518 -18.11 -5.72 -23.24
N LEU A 519 -17.80 -5.01 -22.15
CA LEU A 519 -18.83 -4.39 -21.28
C LEU A 519 -19.34 -3.03 -21.83
N GLY A 520 -18.65 -2.45 -22.81
CA GLY A 520 -19.03 -1.17 -23.43
C GLY A 520 -20.16 -1.23 -24.47
N PHE A 521 -20.70 -2.41 -24.79
CA PHE A 521 -21.81 -2.58 -25.74
C PHE A 521 -23.06 -3.11 -25.04
N GLY A 522 -23.70 -2.24 -24.26
CA GLY A 522 -25.02 -2.47 -23.68
C GLY A 522 -25.86 -1.20 -23.73
N LEU A 523 -26.06 -0.63 -24.92
CA LEU A 523 -27.10 0.38 -25.14
C LEU A 523 -28.43 -0.32 -25.49
N PRO A 524 -29.57 0.11 -24.93
CA PRO A 524 -30.87 -0.43 -25.28
C PRO A 524 -31.30 0.09 -26.65
N GLN A 525 -31.35 -0.77 -27.66
CA GLN A 525 -32.03 -0.46 -28.92
C GLN A 525 -33.49 -0.90 -28.81
N VAL A 526 -34.34 0.12 -28.71
CA VAL A 526 -35.79 0.07 -28.95
C VAL A 526 -36.04 -0.33 -30.40
N GLY A 527 -36.88 -1.35 -30.61
CA GLY A 527 -37.73 -1.54 -31.81
C GLY A 527 -37.09 -1.67 -33.19
N GLY A 528 -37.26 -2.84 -33.82
CA GLY A 528 -37.13 -3.00 -35.28
C GLY A 528 -36.34 -4.25 -35.67
N GLY A 529 -37.04 -5.25 -36.21
CA GLY A 529 -36.47 -6.55 -36.53
C GLY A 529 -35.33 -6.52 -37.55
N THR A 530 -34.30 -7.29 -37.30
CA THR A 530 -33.61 -8.17 -38.27
C THR A 530 -32.57 -9.00 -37.52
N THR A 531 -32.49 -10.28 -37.86
CA THR A 531 -31.63 -11.31 -37.27
C THR A 531 -30.14 -10.99 -37.40
N GLY A 532 -29.45 -10.76 -36.27
CA GLY A 532 -28.00 -10.58 -36.20
C GLY A 532 -27.39 -11.50 -35.14
N LYS A 533 -26.45 -12.35 -35.57
CA LYS A 533 -25.76 -13.37 -34.78
C LYS A 533 -25.13 -12.80 -33.50
N VAL A 534 -25.44 -13.42 -32.37
CA VAL A 534 -24.73 -13.22 -31.09
C VAL A 534 -23.32 -13.77 -31.23
N ALA A 535 -22.31 -12.90 -31.17
CA ALA A 535 -20.92 -13.32 -31.04
C ALA A 535 -20.69 -13.78 -29.58
N LEU A 536 -20.67 -15.09 -29.37
CA LEU A 536 -20.11 -15.71 -28.18
C LEU A 536 -18.59 -15.49 -28.19
N CYS A 537 -18.05 -14.92 -27.13
CA CYS A 537 -16.60 -14.71 -26.96
C CYS A 537 -16.03 -15.80 -26.03
N ASP A 538 -15.17 -16.66 -26.58
CA ASP A 538 -14.28 -17.59 -25.85
C ASP A 538 -13.06 -16.88 -25.22
#